data_AF-A0A090WDF4-F1
#
_entry.id   AF-A0A090WDF4-F1
#
_cell.length_a   1.000
_cell.length_b   1.000
_cell.length_c   1.000
_cell.angle_alpha   90.00
_cell.angle_beta   90.00
_cell.angle_gamma   90.00
#
_symmetry.space_group_name_H-M   'P 1'
#
loop_
_entity.id
_entity.type
_entity.pdbx_description
1 polymer ?
#
loop_
_entity_poly.entity_id
_entity_poly.type
_entity_poly.pdbx_seq_one_letter_code
_entity_poly.pdbx_strand_id
1 'polypeptide(L)' 'MQSFFITCSGADTDILDNCSAGERTKYAGIGATVFFTALMAFFAASYALYTVFDSYLIATAFGFVWGSIDI' A
#
# COMPACT_ATOMS: atom_id res chain seq x y z
N MET A 1 -0.33 13.80 0.50
CA MET A 1 -0.09 12.50 1.18
C MET A 1 -1.34 11.94 1.86
N GLN A 2 -2.15 12.75 2.56
CA GLN A 2 -3.38 12.26 3.20
C GLN A 2 -4.38 11.63 2.21
N SER A 3 -4.56 12.18 1.00
CA SER A 3 -5.47 11.57 -0.01
C SER A 3 -5.04 10.19 -0.51
N PHE A 4 -3.72 9.89 -0.54
CA PHE A 4 -3.23 8.55 -0.90
C PHE A 4 -3.57 7.55 0.19
N PHE A 5 -3.35 7.89 1.46
CA PHE A 5 -3.75 7.03 2.57
C PHE A 5 -5.28 6.87 2.66
N ILE A 6 -6.05 7.94 2.43
CA ILE A 6 -7.52 7.84 2.41
C ILE A 6 -7.98 6.92 1.26
N THR A 7 -7.35 7.02 0.09
CA THR A 7 -7.59 6.10 -1.04
C THR A 7 -7.26 4.65 -0.67
N CYS A 8 -6.10 4.39 -0.05
CA CYS A 8 -5.74 3.04 0.45
C CYS A 8 -6.67 2.55 1.58
N SER A 9 -7.34 3.43 2.31
CA SER A 9 -8.35 3.04 3.31
C SER A 9 -9.70 2.65 2.70
N GLY A 10 -9.90 2.82 1.39
CA GLY A 10 -11.17 2.58 0.70
C GLY A 10 -12.28 3.57 1.10
N ALA A 11 -11.91 4.70 1.70
CA ALA A 11 -12.86 5.71 2.14
C ALA A 11 -13.16 6.71 1.02
N ASP A 12 -14.44 7.04 0.85
CA ASP A 12 -14.91 7.98 -0.17
C ASP A 12 -14.35 9.39 0.10
N THR A 13 -13.44 9.84 -0.77
CA THR A 13 -12.76 11.12 -0.60
C THR A 13 -13.71 12.31 -0.72
N ASP A 14 -14.82 12.17 -1.45
CA ASP A 14 -15.79 13.25 -1.70
C ASP A 14 -16.61 13.52 -0.44
N ILE A 15 -17.06 12.46 0.25
CA ILE A 15 -17.71 12.56 1.56
C ILE A 15 -16.75 13.07 2.63
N LEU A 16 -15.48 12.63 2.58
CA LEU A 16 -14.49 12.98 3.60
C LEU A 16 -13.96 14.41 3.47
N ASP A 17 -13.99 15.00 2.27
CA ASP A 17 -13.62 16.40 2.05
C ASP A 17 -14.70 17.36 2.57
N ASN A 18 -15.96 16.92 2.59
CA ASN A 18 -17.08 17.61 3.24
C ASN A 18 -17.08 17.46 4.78
N CYS A 19 -16.20 16.63 5.34
CA CYS A 19 -16.09 16.37 6.78
C CYS A 19 -14.91 17.12 7.43
N SER A 20 -14.97 17.29 8.75
CA SER A 20 -13.93 17.97 9.54
C SER A 20 -12.55 17.31 9.42
N ALA A 21 -11.48 18.10 9.49
CA ALA A 21 -10.10 17.65 9.34
C ALA A 21 -9.67 16.55 10.34
N GLY A 22 -10.36 16.42 11.47
CA GLY A 22 -10.16 15.34 12.43
C GLY A 22 -10.51 13.95 11.88
N GLU A 23 -11.60 13.85 11.12
CA GLU A 23 -12.03 12.58 10.49
C GLU A 23 -11.04 12.16 9.40
N ARG A 24 -10.61 13.09 8.55
CA ARG A 24 -9.60 12.83 7.50
C ARG A 24 -8.30 12.26 8.06
N THR A 25 -7.87 12.74 9.23
CA THR A 25 -6.65 12.25 9.89
C THR A 25 -6.81 10.84 10.44
N LYS A 26 -7.99 10.49 10.95
CA LYS A 26 -8.33 9.13 11.39
C LYS A 26 -8.30 8.13 10.24
N TYR A 27 -8.95 8.45 9.11
CA TYR A 27 -8.94 7.58 7.93
C TYR A 27 -7.57 7.50 7.26
N ALA A 28 -6.80 8.59 7.24
CA ALA A 28 -5.40 8.54 6.82
C ALA A 28 -4.55 7.61 7.71
N GLY A 29 -4.85 7.52 9.01
CA GLY A 29 -4.22 6.54 9.90
C GLY A 29 -4.55 5.09 9.55
N ILE A 30 -5.82 4.80 9.24
CA ILE A 30 -6.26 3.47 8.79
C ILE A 30 -5.54 3.09 7.49
N GLY A 31 -5.54 3.99 6.50
CA GLY A 31 -4.84 3.80 5.24
C GLY A 31 -3.34 3.60 5.37
N ALA A 32 -2.71 4.27 6.34
CA ALA A 32 -1.29 4.10 6.62
C ALA A 32 -0.96 2.67 7.08
N THR A 33 -1.80 2.07 7.92
CA THR A 33 -1.58 0.69 8.38
C THR A 33 -1.66 -0.32 7.23
N VAL A 34 -2.66 -0.19 6.34
CA VAL A 34 -2.81 -1.03 5.15
C VAL A 34 -1.61 -0.87 4.22
N PHE A 35 -1.19 0.37 3.96
CA PHE A 35 -0.01 0.64 3.14
C PHE A 35 1.25 -0.02 3.70
N PHE A 36 1.50 0.05 5.02
CA PHE A 36 2.66 -0.61 5.62
C PHE A 36 2.57 -2.15 5.55
N THR A 37 1.38 -2.73 5.67
CA THR A 37 1.18 -4.18 5.47
C THR A 37 1.48 -4.59 4.03
N ALA A 38 0.97 -3.85 3.05
CA ALA A 38 1.26 -4.06 1.62
C ALA A 38 2.77 -3.99 1.34
N LEU A 39 3.44 -2.96 1.88
CA LEU A 39 4.89 -2.76 1.76
C LEU A 39 5.69 -3.93 2.35
N MET A 40 5.30 -4.38 3.54
CA MET A 40 5.98 -5.51 4.19
C MET A 40 5.76 -6.82 3.43
N ALA A 41 4.53 -7.06 2.95
CA ALA A 41 4.20 -8.23 2.13
C ALA A 41 5.00 -8.25 0.82
N PHE A 42 5.17 -7.09 0.19
CA PHE A 42 5.99 -6.92 -1.01
C PHE A 42 7.45 -7.33 -0.78
N PHE A 43 8.05 -6.87 0.31
CA PHE A 43 9.43 -7.24 0.65
C PHE A 43 9.57 -8.72 1.00
N ALA A 44 8.62 -9.29 1.75
CA ALA A 44 8.61 -10.71 2.09
C ALA A 44 8.49 -11.60 0.83
N ALA A 45 7.58 -11.26 -0.10
CA ALA A 45 7.41 -11.96 -1.36
C ALA A 45 8.64 -11.83 -2.27
N SER A 46 9.24 -10.64 -2.33
CA SER A 46 10.47 -10.39 -3.09
C SER A 46 11.65 -11.22 -2.55
N TYR A 47 11.79 -11.32 -1.22
CA TYR A 47 12.83 -12.13 -0.58
C TYR A 47 12.61 -13.63 -0.82
N ALA A 48 11.37 -14.11 -0.74
CA ALA A 48 11.04 -15.50 -1.04
C ALA A 48 11.35 -15.86 -2.51
N LEU A 49 10.97 -15.00 -3.46
CA LEU A 49 11.30 -15.20 -4.88
C LEU A 49 12.81 -15.14 -5.15
N TYR A 50 13.54 -14.25 -4.46
CA TYR A 50 15.00 -14.18 -4.54
C TYR A 50 15.65 -15.50 -4.13
N THR A 51 15.18 -16.14 -3.05
CA THR A 51 15.68 -17.44 -2.61
C THR A 51 15.33 -18.62 -3.54
N VAL A 52 14.25 -18.51 -4.32
CA VAL A 52 13.78 -19.59 -5.20
C VAL A 52 14.43 -19.54 -6.59
N PHE A 53 14.69 -18.34 -7.14
CA PHE A 53 15.10 -18.18 -8.53
C PHE A 53 16.54 -17.66 -8.73
N ASP A 54 17.28 -17.30 -7.67
CA ASP A 54 18.66 -16.76 -7.71
C ASP A 54 18.85 -15.59 -8.71
N SER A 55 17.74 -14.92 -9.09
CA SER A 55 17.71 -13.90 -10.13
C SER A 55 17.03 -12.64 -9.61
N TYR A 56 17.85 -11.59 -9.40
CA TYR A 56 17.43 -10.25 -8.96
C TYR A 56 16.33 -9.67 -9.87
N LEU A 57 16.37 -9.98 -11.16
CA LEU A 57 15.42 -9.50 -12.16
C LEU A 57 13.98 -9.99 -11.93
N ILE A 58 13.80 -11.25 -11.53
CA ILE A 58 12.47 -11.84 -11.33
C ILE A 58 11.84 -11.32 -10.04
N ALA A 59 12.65 -11.21 -8.98
CA ALA A 59 12.19 -10.69 -7.68
C ALA A 59 11.71 -9.24 -7.78
N THR A 60 12.46 -8.37 -8.47
CA THR A 60 12.06 -6.96 -8.62
C THR A 60 10.89 -6.79 -9.60
N ALA A 61 10.81 -7.57 -10.69
CA ALA A 61 9.71 -7.48 -11.66
C ALA A 61 8.37 -7.98 -11.10
N PHE A 62 8.36 -9.12 -10.40
CA PHE A 62 7.15 -9.63 -9.75
C PHE A 62 6.74 -8.77 -8.56
N GLY A 63 7.70 -8.29 -7.77
CA GLY A 63 7.46 -7.28 -6.75
C GLY A 63 6.71 -6.12 -7.39
N PHE A 64 7.32 -5.40 -8.34
CA PHE A 64 6.75 -4.18 -8.93
C PHE A 64 5.33 -4.38 -9.46
N VAL A 65 5.07 -5.47 -10.20
CA VAL A 65 3.74 -5.80 -10.74
C VAL A 65 2.73 -6.08 -9.64
N TRP A 66 3.11 -6.81 -8.59
CA TRP A 66 2.22 -7.17 -7.49
C TRP A 66 1.97 -6.00 -6.53
N GLY A 67 2.99 -5.20 -6.23
CA GLY A 67 2.82 -3.98 -5.45
C GLY A 67 2.00 -2.92 -6.16
N SER A 68 2.07 -2.86 -7.49
CA SER A 68 1.17 -2.02 -8.28
C SER A 68 -0.27 -2.55 -8.38
N ILE A 69 -0.53 -3.79 -7.93
CA ILE A 69 -1.87 -4.38 -7.89
C ILE A 69 -2.54 -4.21 -6.53
N ASP A 70 -1.73 -4.07 -5.47
CA ASP A 70 -2.19 -3.90 -4.09
C ASP A 70 -2.37 -2.41 -3.72
N ILE A 71 -1.79 -1.49 -4.51
CA ILE A 71 -1.97 -0.02 -4.40
C ILE A 71 -3.20 0.48 -5.17
#